data_AF-A0A2D4S9R8-F1
#
_entry.id   AF-A0A2D4S9R8-F1
#
_cell.length_a   1.000
_cell.length_b   1.000
_cell.length_c   1.000
_cell.angle_alpha   90.00
_cell.angle_beta   90.00
_cell.angle_gamma   90.00
#
_symmetry.space_group_name_H-M   'P 1'
#
loop_
_entity.id
_entity.type
_entity.pdbx_description
1 polymer ?
#
loop_
_entity_poly.entity_id
_entity_poly.type
_entity_poly.pdbx_seq_one_letter_code
_entity_poly.pdbx_strand_id
1 'polypeptide(L)'
;MQQGHSLTHLIDALIAKYIAHRYREQDVITFQGKTVEEIEKRFGDSVDDYLGFCAQRGEKPDKPFTGRRMLRLPPELHRRAYLGAQREGKSLNQWISDKLLELA
;
A
#
# COMPACT_ATOMS: atom_id res chain seq x y z
N MET A 1 7.75 40.26 19.06
CA MET A 1 6.60 40.12 18.15
C MET A 1 7.03 39.26 16.98
N GLN A 2 6.29 38.17 16.76
CA GLN A 2 6.20 37.34 15.54
C GLN A 2 7.51 36.62 15.10
N GLN A 3 7.53 35.31 14.82
CA GLN A 3 6.47 34.39 14.39
C GLN A 3 6.66 33.02 15.05
N GLY A 4 5.56 32.50 15.60
CA GLY A 4 5.48 31.14 16.06
C GLY A 4 5.54 30.19 14.88
N HIS A 5 6.50 29.26 14.93
CA HIS A 5 6.48 28.06 14.10
C HIS A 5 5.21 27.28 14.43
N SER A 6 4.16 27.57 13.68
CA SER A 6 2.90 26.85 13.76
C SER A 6 3.16 25.39 13.42
N LEU A 7 2.77 24.51 14.33
CA LEU A 7 2.74 23.05 14.21
C LEU A 7 1.91 22.53 13.01
N THR A 8 1.44 23.41 12.11
CA THR A 8 0.71 23.08 10.88
C THR A 8 1.57 22.44 9.78
N HIS A 9 2.90 22.48 9.86
CA HIS A 9 3.76 21.86 8.83
C HIS A 9 4.24 20.44 9.16
N LEU A 10 3.83 19.85 10.30
CA LEU A 10 4.27 18.51 10.72
C LEU A 10 3.18 17.42 10.62
N ILE A 11 2.02 17.73 10.04
CA ILE A 11 0.96 16.74 9.80
C ILE A 11 0.70 16.56 8.29
N ASP A 12 1.76 16.51 7.49
CA ASP A 12 1.71 15.96 6.12
C ASP A 12 2.22 14.51 6.07
N ALA A 13 2.41 13.86 7.22
CA ALA A 13 3.22 12.63 7.31
C ALA A 13 2.47 11.29 7.38
N LEU A 14 1.13 11.25 7.33
CA LEU A 14 0.39 9.97 7.41
C LEU A 14 -0.71 9.85 6.35
N ILE A 15 -0.35 10.20 5.11
CA ILE A 15 -1.18 9.90 3.93
C ILE A 15 -1.30 8.37 3.80
N ALA A 16 -2.49 7.88 4.16
CA ALA A 16 -3.15 6.67 3.67
C ALA A 16 -2.21 5.60 3.08
N LYS A 17 -1.51 4.86 3.96
CA LYS A 17 -0.76 3.67 3.55
C LYS A 17 -1.60 2.39 3.57
N TYR A 18 -2.92 2.49 3.71
CA TYR A 18 -3.75 1.30 3.99
C TYR A 18 -4.51 0.73 2.80
N ILE A 19 -4.91 1.50 1.79
CA ILE A 19 -5.45 0.94 0.55
C ILE A 19 -5.10 1.92 -0.57
N ALA A 20 -4.26 1.49 -1.51
CA ALA A 20 -4.20 1.92 -2.91
C ALA A 20 -2.76 1.92 -3.42
N HIS A 21 -2.42 0.91 -4.21
CA HIS A 21 -1.57 1.13 -5.38
C HIS A 21 -1.95 0.17 -6.52
N ARG A 22 -2.60 0.79 -7.53
CA ARG A 22 -2.61 0.51 -8.97
C ARG A 22 -3.65 -0.45 -9.58
N TYR A 23 -4.23 0.09 -10.66
CA TYR A 23 -5.14 -0.40 -11.70
C TYR A 23 -6.65 -0.42 -11.39
N ARG A 24 -7.32 0.57 -12.01
CA ARG A 24 -8.76 0.86 -12.15
C ARG A 24 -9.57 0.86 -10.85
N GLU A 25 -9.84 2.08 -10.36
CA GLU A 25 -10.95 2.42 -9.46
C GLU A 25 -11.03 1.58 -8.18
N GLN A 26 -10.00 1.66 -7.34
CA GLN A 26 -10.16 1.34 -5.91
C GLN A 26 -10.58 2.62 -5.20
N ASP A 27 -11.63 2.55 -4.39
CA ASP A 27 -12.17 3.69 -3.65
C ASP A 27 -11.08 4.26 -2.72
N VAL A 28 -10.61 5.48 -3.03
CA VAL A 28 -9.59 6.16 -2.24
C VAL A 28 -10.26 6.78 -1.02
N ILE A 29 -9.91 6.31 0.16
CA ILE A 29 -10.37 6.89 1.42
C ILE A 29 -9.52 8.14 1.74
N THR A 30 -10.12 9.33 1.67
CA THR A 30 -9.46 10.60 2.00
C THR A 30 -10.10 11.26 3.22
N PHE A 31 -9.28 11.69 4.18
CA PHE A 31 -9.71 12.38 5.40
C PHE A 31 -8.74 13.52 5.74
N GLN A 32 -9.25 14.54 6.44
CA GLN A 32 -8.48 15.71 6.88
C GLN A 32 -8.92 16.11 8.28
N GLY A 33 -7.99 16.63 9.08
CA GLY A 33 -8.24 17.13 10.44
C GLY A 33 -7.17 18.13 10.87
N LYS A 34 -7.49 18.98 11.85
CA LYS A 34 -6.60 20.00 12.40
C LYS A 34 -5.86 19.54 13.65
N THR A 35 -6.34 18.49 14.30
CA THR A 35 -5.71 17.83 15.46
C THR A 35 -5.60 16.33 15.24
N VAL A 36 -4.79 15.66 16.06
CA VAL A 36 -4.62 14.20 15.99
C VAL A 36 -5.95 13.48 16.24
N GLU A 37 -6.71 13.93 17.23
CA GLU A 37 -8.02 13.37 17.60
C GLU A 37 -9.03 13.52 16.46
N GLU A 38 -9.01 14.67 15.77
CA GLU A 38 -9.84 14.88 14.58
C GLU A 38 -9.45 13.93 13.44
N ILE A 39 -8.15 13.71 13.23
CA ILE A 39 -7.65 12.82 12.18
C ILE A 39 -8.04 11.37 12.46
N GLU A 40 -7.88 10.89 13.69
CA GLU A 40 -8.28 9.53 14.08
C GLU A 40 -9.78 9.30 13.89
N LYS A 41 -10.60 10.26 14.33
CA LYS A 41 -12.05 10.19 14.13
C LYS A 41 -12.40 10.17 12.63
N ARG A 42 -11.85 11.11 11.86
CA ARG A 42 -12.14 11.24 10.43
C ARG A 42 -11.67 10.03 9.62
N PHE A 43 -10.58 9.40 10.03
CA PHE A 43 -10.14 8.13 9.47
C PHE A 43 -11.19 7.03 9.70
N GLY A 44 -11.66 6.86 10.93
CA GLY A 44 -12.71 5.90 11.26
C GLY A 44 -13.99 6.12 10.46
N ASP A 45 -14.50 7.35 10.46
CA ASP A 45 -15.71 7.73 9.71
C ASP A 45 -15.57 7.36 8.22
N SER A 46 -14.41 7.63 7.60
CA SER A 46 -14.19 7.38 6.18
C SER A 46 -14.04 5.88 5.86
N VAL A 47 -13.54 5.07 6.81
CA VAL A 47 -13.50 3.61 6.68
C VAL A 47 -14.91 3.01 6.76
N ASP A 48 -15.72 3.49 7.70
CA ASP A 48 -17.11 3.04 7.86
C ASP A 48 -17.95 3.37 6.61
N ASP A 49 -17.77 4.56 6.04
CA ASP A 49 -18.41 4.95 4.77
C ASP A 49 -18.02 4.01 3.62
N TYR A 50 -16.73 3.70 3.47
CA TYR A 50 -16.24 2.75 2.45
C TYR A 50 -16.87 1.36 2.59
N LEU A 51 -16.88 0.82 3.81
CA LEU A 51 -17.51 -0.48 4.09
C LEU A 51 -19.02 -0.45 3.83
N GLY A 52 -19.67 0.68 4.14
CA GLY A 52 -21.07 0.95 3.82
C GLY A 52 -21.34 0.92 2.31
N PHE A 53 -20.50 1.57 1.50
CA PHE A 53 -20.61 1.55 0.04
C PHE A 53 -20.42 0.15 -0.54
N CYS A 54 -19.43 -0.60 -0.04
CA CYS A 54 -19.23 -2.00 -0.43
C CYS A 54 -20.48 -2.83 -0.16
N ALA A 55 -21.07 -2.69 1.04
CA ALA A 55 -22.27 -3.41 1.43
C ALA A 55 -23.49 -3.03 0.57
N GLN A 56 -23.70 -1.75 0.28
CA GLN A 56 -24.79 -1.27 -0.59
C GLN A 56 -24.68 -1.82 -2.01
N ARG A 57 -23.46 -1.96 -2.52
CA ARG A 57 -23.18 -2.50 -3.86
C ARG A 57 -23.19 -4.04 -3.90
N GLY A 58 -23.28 -4.70 -2.75
CA GLY A 58 -23.15 -6.16 -2.65
C GLY A 58 -21.72 -6.65 -2.98
N GLU A 59 -20.74 -5.76 -2.89
CA GLU A 59 -19.34 -6.03 -3.19
C GLU A 59 -18.57 -6.30 -1.89
N LYS A 60 -17.46 -7.05 -2.01
CA LYS A 60 -16.55 -7.25 -0.87
C LYS A 60 -15.51 -6.12 -0.88
N PRO A 61 -15.15 -5.56 0.28
CA PRO A 61 -14.07 -4.60 0.35
C PRO A 61 -12.76 -5.21 -0.13
N ASP A 62 -11.92 -4.37 -0.71
CA ASP A 62 -10.63 -4.77 -1.25
C ASP A 62 -9.71 -5.25 -0.14
N LYS A 63 -8.99 -6.32 -0.45
CA LYS A 63 -7.94 -6.80 0.45
C LYS A 63 -6.66 -6.03 0.17
N PRO A 64 -6.00 -5.44 1.18
CA PRO A 64 -4.76 -4.73 0.97
C PRO A 64 -3.70 -5.66 0.41
N PHE A 65 -2.94 -5.19 -0.57
CA PHE A 65 -1.79 -5.91 -1.10
C PHE A 65 -0.70 -5.98 -0.02
N THR A 66 -0.50 -7.15 0.56
CA THR A 66 0.41 -7.32 1.71
C THR A 66 1.90 -7.26 1.36
N GLY A 67 2.26 -7.24 0.07
CA GLY A 67 3.64 -7.38 -0.40
C GLY A 67 4.27 -8.76 -0.13
N ARG A 68 3.65 -9.61 0.69
CA ARG A 68 4.14 -10.95 1.00
C ARG A 68 3.73 -11.92 -0.11
N ARG A 69 4.70 -12.73 -0.56
CA ARG A 69 4.49 -13.76 -1.57
C ARG A 69 5.19 -15.05 -1.14
N MET A 70 4.40 -16.11 -0.99
CA MET A 70 4.91 -17.46 -0.79
C MET A 70 4.77 -18.21 -2.10
N LEU A 71 5.89 -18.39 -2.81
CA LEU A 71 5.93 -19.04 -4.11
C LEU A 71 6.51 -20.44 -3.98
N ARG A 72 5.80 -21.45 -4.50
CA ARG A 72 6.37 -22.77 -4.72
C ARG A 72 6.84 -22.85 -6.16
N LEU A 73 8.15 -22.95 -6.35
CA LEU A 73 8.78 -23.05 -7.66
C LEU A 73 9.24 -24.50 -7.89
N PRO A 74 9.05 -25.06 -9.10
CA PRO A 74 9.72 -26.30 -9.47
C PRO A 74 11.24 -26.18 -9.26
N PRO A 75 11.94 -27.25 -8.84
CA PRO A 75 13.37 -27.19 -8.52
C PRO A 75 14.23 -26.58 -9.64
N GLU A 76 13.96 -26.95 -10.90
CA GLU A 76 14.68 -26.42 -12.06
C GLU A 76 14.45 -24.92 -12.28
N LEU A 77 13.23 -24.43 -12.05
CA LEU A 77 12.94 -23.00 -12.14
C LEU A 77 13.62 -22.24 -11.01
N HIS A 78 13.57 -22.78 -9.79
CA HIS A 78 14.25 -22.19 -8.63
C HIS A 78 15.75 -22.07 -8.87
N ARG A 79 16.39 -23.13 -9.39
CA ARG A 79 17.82 -23.13 -9.73
C ARG A 79 18.18 -22.04 -10.75
N ARG A 80 17.41 -21.94 -11.84
CA ARG A 80 17.66 -20.91 -12.88
C ARG A 80 17.48 -19.50 -12.33
N ALA A 81 16.43 -19.26 -11.55
CA ALA A 81 16.19 -17.96 -10.93
C ALA A 81 17.29 -17.59 -9.94
N TYR A 82 17.75 -18.54 -9.12
CA TYR A 82 18.86 -18.33 -8.19
C TYR A 82 20.16 -17.97 -8.92
N LEU A 83 20.51 -18.69 -9.98
CA LEU A 83 21.70 -18.38 -10.78
C LEU A 83 21.59 -17.02 -11.49
N GLY A 84 20.40 -16.65 -11.98
CA GLY A 84 20.13 -15.32 -12.54
C GLY A 84 20.37 -14.21 -11.51
N ALA A 85 19.81 -14.36 -10.31
CA ALA A 85 19.98 -13.42 -9.22
C ALA A 85 21.46 -13.26 -8.82
N GLN A 86 22.21 -14.37 -8.72
CA GLN A 86 23.64 -14.35 -8.39
C GLN A 86 24.47 -13.60 -9.45
N ARG A 87 24.20 -13.79 -10.74
CA ARG A 87 24.91 -13.08 -11.82
C ARG A 87 24.71 -11.57 -11.76
N GLU A 88 23.56 -11.13 -11.27
CA GLU A 88 23.24 -9.70 -11.11
C GLU A 88 23.60 -9.16 -9.71
N GLY A 89 24.17 -9.98 -8.81
CA GLY A 89 24.50 -9.56 -7.45
C GLY A 89 23.28 -9.24 -6.59
N LYS A 90 22.12 -9.85 -6.88
CA LYS A 90 20.84 -9.58 -6.22
C LYS A 90 20.40 -10.75 -5.35
N SER A 91 19.56 -10.46 -4.35
CA SER A 91 18.79 -11.51 -3.67
C SER A 91 17.77 -12.12 -4.64
N LEU A 92 17.39 -13.38 -4.43
CA LEU A 92 16.39 -14.05 -5.27
C LEU A 92 15.05 -13.28 -5.26
N ASN A 93 14.63 -12.77 -4.10
CA ASN A 93 13.38 -12.00 -3.98
C ASN A 93 13.45 -10.68 -4.76
N GLN A 94 14.58 -9.96 -4.68
CA GLN A 94 14.76 -8.72 -5.44
C GLN A 94 14.75 -9.02 -6.94
N TRP A 95 15.50 -10.03 -7.37
CA TRP A 95 15.58 -10.42 -8.78
C TRP A 95 14.20 -10.81 -9.34
N ILE A 96 13.43 -11.62 -8.60
CA ILE A 96 12.05 -11.97 -8.98
C ILE A 96 11.18 -10.71 -9.07
N SER A 97 11.29 -9.79 -8.10
CA SER A 97 10.50 -8.55 -8.09
C SER A 97 10.82 -7.68 -9.31
N ASP A 98 12.10 -7.51 -9.65
CA ASP A 98 12.55 -6.78 -10.85
C ASP A 98 11.96 -7.40 -12.12
N LYS A 99 12.03 -8.73 -12.26
CA LYS A 99 11.46 -9.43 -13.41
C LYS A 99 9.94 -9.34 -13.50
N LEU A 100 9.24 -9.28 -12.37
CA LEU A 100 7.80 -9.04 -12.37
C LEU A 100 7.46 -7.59 -12.75
N LEU A 101 8.29 -6.62 -12.37
CA LEU A 101 8.11 -5.21 -12.76
C LEU A 101 8.31 -4.99 -14.26
N GLU A 102 9.24 -5.71 -14.90
CA GLU A 102 9.44 -5.67 -16.35
C GLU A 102 8.20 -6.16 -17.15
N LEU A 103 7.31 -6.94 -16.52
CA LEU A 103 6.14 -7.55 -17.17
C LEU A 103 4.81 -6.82 -16.91
N ALA A 104 4.78 -5.87 -15.96
CA ALA A 104 3.58 -5.18 -15.48
C ALA A 104 3.37 -3.81 -16.14
#